data_AF-A0A2V1P1N6-F1
#
_entry.id   AF-A0A2V1P1N6-F1
#
_cell.length_a   1.000
_cell.length_b   1.000
_cell.length_c   1.000
_cell.angle_alpha   90.00
_cell.angle_beta   90.00
_cell.angle_gamma   90.00
#
_symmetry.space_group_name_H-M   'P 1'
#
loop_
_entity.id
_entity.type
_entity.pdbx_description
1 polymer ?
#
loop_
_entity_poly.entity_id
_entity_poly.type
_entity_poly.pdbx_seq_one_letter_code
_entity_poly.pdbx_strand_id
1 'polypeptide(L)'
;MTMPAWAGDAARPPGDLDWVVLEDEVGVDPLDPYPYARRIEDVQQWPEAFAGAARYDLWREEEFGTGGQRGILPPEGLSWVDSEDVDPSPPYQDLLERVRERPYAGAGVVLDAAGARDDGQWTYAEYDTPGVRLSIPWRLEHPGTLTGVAQLDFARDELLPEPPVWTLVPRITDRPPTPVRTASRALSLAWKLRWLHTDATAQGRAQGKDLYDAVLLAESPRTHLSGRLLRRVLGEFEPATVTGWEVEWTGEFARRGTAREWSGRLRRALESRF
;
A
#
# COMPACT_ATOMS: atom_id res chain seq x y z
N MET A 1 -6.43 4.40 -11.55
CA MET A 1 -5.91 5.77 -11.78
C MET A 1 -4.46 5.78 -12.23
N THR A 2 -3.59 4.90 -11.72
CA THR A 2 -2.21 4.73 -12.26
C THR A 2 -2.19 4.07 -13.64
N MET A 3 -3.08 3.11 -13.89
CA MET A 3 -3.16 2.39 -15.17
C MET A 3 -3.27 3.32 -16.39
N PRO A 4 -4.11 4.38 -16.43
CA PRO A 4 -4.08 5.37 -17.50
C PRO A 4 -2.72 6.03 -17.74
N ALA A 5 -1.95 6.33 -16.68
CA ALA A 5 -0.60 6.88 -16.81
C ALA A 5 0.40 5.88 -17.42
N TRP A 6 0.11 4.57 -17.34
CA TRP A 6 1.02 3.51 -17.72
C TRP A 6 0.64 2.82 -19.03
N ALA A 7 -0.65 2.68 -19.30
CA ALA A 7 -1.24 1.97 -20.43
C ALA A 7 -2.09 2.85 -21.35
N GLY A 8 -2.26 4.15 -21.03
CA GLY A 8 -3.04 5.09 -21.84
C GLY A 8 -4.47 4.61 -22.05
N ASP A 9 -4.94 4.69 -23.30
CA ASP A 9 -6.30 4.31 -23.70
C ASP A 9 -6.59 2.81 -23.55
N ALA A 10 -5.56 1.97 -23.40
CA ALA A 10 -5.75 0.56 -23.11
C ALA A 10 -6.20 0.33 -21.66
N ALA A 11 -5.98 1.28 -20.75
CA ALA A 11 -6.47 1.17 -19.39
C ALA A 11 -8.01 1.08 -19.37
N ARG A 12 -8.55 0.19 -18.53
CA ARG A 12 -9.98 0.22 -18.19
C ARG A 12 -10.33 1.53 -17.47
N PRO A 13 -11.61 1.94 -17.42
CA PRO A 13 -12.03 3.06 -16.60
C PRO A 13 -11.44 2.95 -15.18
N PRO A 14 -10.84 4.03 -14.66
CA PRO A 14 -10.14 3.98 -13.39
C PRO A 14 -11.12 3.63 -12.26
N GLY A 15 -10.87 2.50 -11.59
CA GLY A 15 -11.56 2.12 -10.35
C GLY A 15 -10.80 2.58 -9.11
N ASP A 16 -9.48 2.32 -9.08
CA ASP A 16 -8.68 2.46 -7.86
C ASP A 16 -7.41 3.28 -8.14
N LEU A 17 -6.95 4.08 -7.16
CA LEU A 17 -5.61 4.68 -7.13
C LEU A 17 -4.87 4.13 -5.92
N ASP A 18 -3.75 3.46 -6.14
CA ASP A 18 -2.83 3.13 -5.04
C ASP A 18 -1.79 4.26 -4.93
N TRP A 19 -1.84 5.04 -3.85
CA TRP A 19 -0.83 6.05 -3.54
C TRP A 19 -0.16 5.75 -2.21
N VAL A 20 1.05 6.28 -2.06
CA VAL A 20 1.87 6.10 -0.86
C VAL A 20 2.08 7.45 -0.22
N VAL A 21 1.60 7.59 1.01
CA VAL A 21 1.98 8.67 1.90
C VAL A 21 3.17 8.16 2.69
N LEU A 22 4.31 8.83 2.55
CA LEU A 22 5.41 8.60 3.49
C LEU A 22 5.14 9.53 4.66
N GLU A 23 4.91 8.98 5.84
CA GLU A 23 5.12 9.74 7.07
C GLU A 23 6.62 10.07 7.16
N ASP A 24 6.95 11.19 7.81
CA ASP A 24 8.35 11.47 8.15
C ASP A 24 8.93 10.26 8.88
N GLU A 25 10.17 9.88 8.56
CA GLU A 25 10.85 8.63 8.95
C GLU A 25 10.96 8.43 10.48
N VAL A 26 9.85 8.22 11.17
CA VAL A 26 9.82 7.77 12.56
C VAL A 26 9.56 6.27 12.52
N GLY A 27 10.64 5.49 12.46
CA GLY A 27 10.56 4.05 12.40
C GLY A 27 9.91 3.47 13.66
N VAL A 28 8.83 2.72 13.48
CA VAL A 28 8.28 1.83 14.51
C VAL A 28 9.04 0.50 14.42
N ASP A 29 9.67 0.05 15.51
CA ASP A 29 10.31 -1.27 15.57
C ASP A 29 9.27 -2.32 15.99
N PRO A 30 8.86 -3.24 15.08
CA PRO A 30 7.78 -4.18 15.34
C PRO A 30 8.19 -5.38 16.22
N LEU A 31 9.47 -5.53 16.58
CA LEU A 31 9.97 -6.71 17.28
C LEU A 31 10.11 -6.55 18.80
N ASP A 32 9.77 -5.37 19.34
CA ASP A 32 9.91 -4.93 20.74
C ASP A 32 10.58 -5.94 21.72
N PRO A 33 11.93 -6.05 21.72
CA PRO A 33 12.64 -6.81 22.73
C PRO A 33 13.65 -5.96 23.53
N TYR A 34 13.72 -4.63 23.32
CA TYR A 34 14.77 -3.78 23.87
C TYR A 34 14.21 -2.76 24.87
N PRO A 35 14.90 -2.49 25.99
CA PRO A 35 14.53 -1.39 26.86
C PRO A 35 14.88 -0.07 26.16
N TYR A 36 13.88 0.56 25.52
CA TYR A 36 14.00 1.90 24.95
C TYR A 36 14.12 2.93 26.07
N ALA A 37 15.26 3.61 26.17
CA ALA A 37 15.40 4.77 27.06
C ALA A 37 14.80 6.00 26.38
N ARG A 38 13.74 6.57 26.96
CA ARG A 38 13.14 7.82 26.45
C ARG A 38 14.09 9.01 26.55
N ARG A 39 15.01 9.00 27.53
CA ARG A 39 15.90 10.12 27.80
C ARG A 39 17.31 9.65 28.15
N ILE A 40 18.30 10.48 27.82
CA ILE A 40 19.71 10.17 28.07
C ILE A 40 20.04 10.12 29.58
N GLU A 41 19.27 10.82 30.40
CA GLU A 41 19.43 10.80 31.86
C GLU A 41 19.14 9.41 32.43
N ASP A 42 18.19 8.66 31.86
CA ASP A 42 17.88 7.30 32.28
C ASP A 42 19.07 6.36 32.00
N VAL A 43 19.83 6.63 30.92
CA VAL A 43 21.10 5.94 30.61
C VAL A 43 22.23 6.33 31.57
N GLN A 44 22.29 7.60 31.97
CA GLN A 44 23.30 8.07 32.92
C GLN A 44 23.13 7.47 34.31
N GLN A 45 21.89 7.15 34.71
CA GLN A 45 21.63 6.46 35.96
C GLN A 45 22.13 5.01 35.90
N TRP A 46 21.96 4.30 34.77
CA TRP A 46 22.25 2.86 34.63
C TRP A 46 23.06 2.49 33.37
N PRO A 47 24.30 2.97 33.21
CA PRO A 47 25.05 2.82 31.97
C PRO A 47 25.31 1.37 31.56
N GLU A 48 25.51 0.45 32.51
CA GLU A 48 25.70 -0.99 32.21
C GLU A 48 24.47 -1.64 31.60
N ALA A 49 23.28 -1.21 32.01
CA ALA A 49 22.03 -1.74 31.50
C ALA A 49 21.84 -1.39 30.01
N PHE A 50 22.25 -0.19 29.61
CA PHE A 50 22.15 0.27 28.23
C PHE A 50 23.33 -0.18 27.36
N ALA A 51 24.53 -0.35 27.93
CA ALA A 51 25.71 -0.84 27.21
C ALA A 51 25.64 -2.35 26.87
N GLY A 52 24.66 -3.09 27.43
CA GLY A 52 24.50 -4.53 27.26
C GLY A 52 25.66 -5.32 27.84
N ALA A 53 26.16 -4.89 28.99
CA ALA A 53 27.19 -5.64 29.71
C ALA A 53 26.60 -6.98 30.17
N ALA A 54 27.23 -8.09 29.76
CA ALA A 54 26.81 -9.44 30.18
C ALA A 54 27.10 -9.73 31.67
N ARG A 55 27.79 -8.81 32.35
CA ARG A 55 28.15 -8.86 33.76
C ARG A 55 28.21 -7.44 34.31
N TYR A 56 28.01 -7.30 35.61
CA TYR A 56 28.07 -6.01 36.28
C TYR A 56 29.52 -5.52 36.40
N ASP A 57 29.76 -4.27 36.00
CA ASP A 57 31.08 -3.64 36.10
C ASP A 57 31.14 -2.62 37.28
N LEU A 58 30.08 -1.86 37.58
CA LEU A 58 30.02 -0.97 38.78
C LEU A 58 29.04 -1.45 39.88
N TRP A 59 27.95 -2.16 39.55
CA TRP A 59 26.87 -2.52 40.49
C TRP A 59 26.94 -3.96 41.00
N ARG A 60 26.17 -4.30 42.05
CA ARG A 60 26.10 -5.68 42.58
C ARG A 60 25.05 -6.51 41.84
N GLU A 61 25.28 -7.83 41.79
CA GLU A 61 24.51 -8.78 40.98
C GLU A 61 23.00 -8.80 41.25
N GLU A 62 22.59 -8.39 42.45
CA GLU A 62 21.20 -8.43 42.92
C GLU A 62 20.40 -7.16 42.60
N GLU A 63 21.02 -6.14 42.00
CA GLU A 63 20.33 -4.88 41.77
C GLU A 63 19.53 -4.89 40.46
N PHE A 64 20.12 -5.12 39.27
CA PHE A 64 19.39 -5.07 37.99
C PHE A 64 20.10 -5.81 36.82
N GLY A 65 19.68 -7.03 36.47
CA GLY A 65 20.34 -7.84 35.45
C GLY A 65 19.74 -7.66 34.05
N THR A 66 20.56 -7.29 33.06
CA THR A 66 20.10 -7.10 31.66
C THR A 66 20.39 -8.27 30.73
N GLY A 67 21.11 -9.30 31.20
CA GLY A 67 21.44 -10.48 30.40
C GLY A 67 22.27 -10.17 29.13
N GLY A 68 22.96 -9.04 29.08
CA GLY A 68 23.75 -8.61 27.91
C GLY A 68 22.96 -7.91 26.80
N GLN A 69 21.69 -7.54 27.05
CA GLN A 69 20.90 -6.78 26.09
C GLN A 69 21.30 -5.31 26.06
N ARG A 70 21.53 -4.75 24.86
CA ARG A 70 21.83 -3.33 24.67
C ARG A 70 20.53 -2.54 24.52
N GLY A 71 20.40 -1.45 25.26
CA GLY A 71 19.30 -0.51 25.05
C GLY A 71 19.55 0.36 23.82
N ILE A 72 18.49 0.73 23.13
CA ILE A 72 18.54 1.59 21.93
C ILE A 72 18.05 2.99 22.31
N LEU A 73 18.89 3.99 22.01
CA LEU A 73 18.56 5.39 22.18
C LEU A 73 17.90 5.95 20.91
N PRO A 74 17.01 6.94 21.04
CA PRO A 74 16.48 7.62 19.87
C PRO A 74 17.63 8.40 19.18
N PRO A 75 17.55 8.62 17.85
CA PRO A 75 18.49 9.50 17.16
C PRO A 75 18.54 10.90 17.80
N GLU A 76 19.69 11.59 17.65
CA GLU A 76 19.89 12.91 18.25
C GLU A 76 18.77 13.89 17.87
N GLY A 77 18.10 14.46 18.87
CA GLY A 77 16.96 15.37 18.70
C GLY A 77 15.58 14.72 18.63
N LEU A 78 15.49 13.38 18.73
CA LEU A 78 14.23 12.63 18.76
C LEU A 78 13.99 11.98 20.13
N SER A 79 12.74 11.56 20.38
CA SER A 79 12.34 10.79 21.57
C SER A 79 11.43 9.63 21.17
N TRP A 80 11.56 8.49 21.86
CA TRP A 80 10.57 7.42 21.76
C TRP A 80 9.23 7.89 22.34
N VAL A 81 8.14 7.61 21.63
CA VAL A 81 6.76 7.94 22.03
C VAL A 81 6.03 6.62 22.28
N ASP A 82 5.22 6.53 23.32
CA ASP A 82 4.36 5.35 23.48
C ASP A 82 3.32 5.31 22.38
N SER A 83 2.98 4.12 21.92
CA SER A 83 1.88 3.95 20.96
C SER A 83 0.55 4.53 21.47
N GLU A 84 0.36 4.58 22.80
CA GLU A 84 -0.80 5.20 23.45
C GLU A 84 -0.78 6.74 23.41
N ASP A 85 0.39 7.35 23.24
CA ASP A 85 0.59 8.81 23.15
C ASP A 85 0.48 9.32 21.70
N VAL A 86 0.38 8.42 20.70
CA VAL A 86 0.15 8.77 19.30
C VAL A 86 -1.33 9.14 19.12
N ASP A 87 -1.60 10.26 18.44
CA ASP A 87 -2.96 10.75 18.19
C ASP A 87 -3.83 9.63 17.57
N PRO A 88 -4.91 9.20 18.26
CA PRO A 88 -5.78 8.12 17.79
C PRO A 88 -6.66 8.53 16.61
N SER A 89 -6.52 9.77 16.12
CA SER A 89 -7.25 10.29 14.98
C SER A 89 -7.13 9.35 13.76
N PRO A 90 -8.24 9.06 13.06
CA PRO A 90 -8.20 8.22 11.87
C PRO A 90 -7.25 8.79 10.81
N PRO A 91 -6.60 7.95 10.00
CA PRO A 91 -5.60 8.39 9.01
C PRO A 91 -6.17 9.35 7.94
N TYR A 92 -7.50 9.44 7.85
CA TYR A 92 -8.21 10.27 6.90
C TYR A 92 -8.71 11.61 7.47
N GLN A 93 -8.50 11.92 8.74
CA GLN A 93 -9.10 13.09 9.37
C GLN A 93 -8.63 14.42 8.73
N ASP A 94 -7.31 14.60 8.57
CA ASP A 94 -6.72 15.77 7.90
C ASP A 94 -7.20 15.89 6.43
N LEU A 95 -7.42 14.76 5.75
CA LEU A 95 -8.03 14.76 4.42
C LEU A 95 -9.45 15.34 4.46
N LEU A 96 -10.31 14.87 5.38
CA LEU A 96 -11.69 15.37 5.49
C LEU A 96 -11.73 16.86 5.84
N GLU A 97 -10.84 17.33 6.71
CA GLU A 97 -10.70 18.76 7.04
C GLU A 97 -10.35 19.58 5.79
N ARG A 98 -9.35 19.15 5.01
CA ARG A 98 -9.00 19.80 3.75
C ARG A 98 -10.13 19.79 2.72
N VAL A 99 -10.88 18.70 2.63
CA VAL A 99 -12.05 18.63 1.72
C VAL A 99 -13.15 19.58 2.18
N ARG A 100 -13.38 19.76 3.49
CA ARG A 100 -14.35 20.75 4.00
C ARG A 100 -13.95 22.18 3.63
N GLU A 101 -12.67 22.50 3.74
CA GLU A 101 -12.16 23.82 3.35
C GLU A 101 -12.18 24.05 1.83
N ARG A 102 -11.89 23.00 1.05
CA ARG A 102 -11.75 23.05 -0.40
C ARG A 102 -12.44 21.86 -1.07
N PRO A 103 -13.78 21.88 -1.18
CA PRO A 103 -14.53 20.71 -1.66
C PRO A 103 -14.45 20.48 -3.18
N TYR A 104 -13.81 21.39 -3.92
CA TYR A 104 -13.77 21.37 -5.38
C TYR A 104 -12.58 20.57 -5.92
N ALA A 105 -12.84 19.40 -6.52
CA ALA A 105 -11.83 18.54 -7.13
C ALA A 105 -11.50 18.90 -8.61
N GLY A 106 -12.17 19.91 -9.17
CA GLY A 106 -12.07 20.33 -10.56
C GLY A 106 -13.20 19.81 -11.44
N ALA A 107 -13.34 20.33 -12.65
CA ALA A 107 -14.41 19.98 -13.61
C ALA A 107 -15.86 20.07 -13.06
N GLY A 108 -16.09 20.90 -12.04
CA GLY A 108 -17.38 21.00 -11.36
C GLY A 108 -17.72 19.85 -10.41
N VAL A 109 -16.75 18.97 -10.11
CA VAL A 109 -16.88 17.92 -9.08
C VAL A 109 -16.72 18.53 -7.69
N VAL A 110 -17.72 18.29 -6.85
CA VAL A 110 -17.77 18.72 -5.45
C VAL A 110 -17.83 17.49 -4.56
N LEU A 111 -16.86 17.36 -3.66
CA LEU A 111 -16.78 16.32 -2.65
C LEU A 111 -17.57 16.74 -1.41
N ASP A 112 -18.30 15.78 -0.83
CA ASP A 112 -19.10 15.98 0.38
C ASP A 112 -18.42 15.31 1.59
N ALA A 113 -17.58 16.08 2.29
CA ALA A 113 -16.93 15.62 3.51
C ALA A 113 -17.88 15.41 4.70
N ALA A 114 -19.07 16.01 4.69
CA ALA A 114 -20.07 15.81 5.74
C ALA A 114 -20.83 14.49 5.53
N GLY A 115 -20.99 14.08 4.27
CA GLY A 115 -21.54 12.79 3.88
C GLY A 115 -20.55 11.63 3.90
N ALA A 116 -19.29 11.86 4.27
CA ALA A 116 -18.27 10.82 4.29
C ALA A 116 -18.57 9.73 5.34
N ARG A 117 -18.25 8.47 5.02
CA ARG A 117 -18.53 7.31 5.85
C ARG A 117 -17.30 6.43 6.01
N ASP A 118 -17.06 5.99 7.23
CA ASP A 118 -16.17 4.87 7.50
C ASP A 118 -16.95 3.58 7.23
N ASP A 119 -16.60 2.88 6.15
CA ASP A 119 -17.26 1.64 5.74
C ASP A 119 -16.61 0.40 6.39
N GLY A 120 -15.70 0.60 7.35
CA GLY A 120 -15.12 -0.45 8.17
C GLY A 120 -13.66 -0.79 7.88
N GLN A 121 -13.20 -1.85 8.53
CA GLN A 121 -11.84 -2.36 8.45
C GLN A 121 -11.71 -3.44 7.36
N TRP A 122 -10.59 -3.47 6.64
CA TRP A 122 -10.26 -4.49 5.64
C TRP A 122 -8.78 -4.89 5.73
N THR A 123 -8.38 -6.08 5.30
CA THR A 123 -6.98 -6.55 5.41
C THR A 123 -6.44 -6.99 4.04
N TYR A 124 -5.19 -6.66 3.73
CA TYR A 124 -4.43 -7.38 2.69
C TYR A 124 -3.95 -8.71 3.28
N ALA A 125 -4.09 -9.81 2.53
CA ALA A 125 -3.94 -11.18 3.04
C ALA A 125 -2.56 -11.56 3.66
N GLU A 126 -1.55 -10.68 3.70
CA GLU A 126 -0.30 -10.91 4.49
C GLU A 126 -0.21 -10.13 5.80
N TYR A 127 -1.00 -9.06 5.95
CA TYR A 127 -0.81 -8.12 7.04
C TYR A 127 -2.07 -8.14 7.93
N ASP A 128 -1.88 -8.57 9.18
CA ASP A 128 -2.91 -8.55 10.23
C ASP A 128 -3.28 -7.12 10.68
N THR A 129 -2.81 -6.10 9.96
CA THR A 129 -3.13 -4.69 10.21
C THR A 129 -4.44 -4.35 9.49
N PRO A 130 -5.56 -4.12 10.21
CA PRO A 130 -6.79 -3.68 9.61
C PRO A 130 -6.59 -2.30 8.97
N GLY A 131 -6.62 -2.26 7.63
CA GLY A 131 -6.78 -1.07 6.84
C GLY A 131 -8.16 -0.46 7.04
N VAL A 132 -8.30 0.82 6.70
CA VAL A 132 -9.50 1.62 6.91
C VAL A 132 -10.10 1.99 5.56
N ARG A 133 -11.41 1.87 5.39
CA ARG A 133 -12.12 2.28 4.16
C ARG A 133 -12.97 3.52 4.41
N LEU A 134 -12.67 4.58 3.67
CA LEU A 134 -13.44 5.81 3.67
C LEU A 134 -14.18 5.98 2.34
N SER A 135 -15.48 6.25 2.42
CA SER A 135 -16.31 6.62 1.27
C SER A 135 -16.70 8.08 1.35
N ILE A 136 -16.38 8.87 0.33
CA ILE A 136 -16.73 10.29 0.22
C ILE A 136 -17.70 10.47 -0.96
N PRO A 137 -18.97 10.85 -0.71
CA PRO A 137 -19.90 11.17 -1.79
C PRO A 137 -19.40 12.38 -2.61
N TRP A 138 -19.72 12.39 -3.90
CA TRP A 138 -19.46 13.54 -4.76
C TRP A 138 -20.63 13.82 -5.69
N ARG A 139 -20.72 15.06 -6.16
CA ARG A 139 -21.72 15.53 -7.12
C ARG A 139 -21.12 16.48 -8.15
N LEU A 140 -21.72 16.54 -9.33
CA LEU A 140 -21.48 17.62 -10.30
C LEU A 140 -22.39 18.82 -10.03
N GLU A 141 -21.87 20.05 -10.13
CA GLU A 141 -22.61 21.28 -9.81
C GLU A 141 -23.69 21.70 -10.82
N HIS A 142 -23.58 21.38 -12.12
CA HIS A 142 -24.55 21.79 -13.17
C HIS A 142 -24.67 20.79 -14.33
N PRO A 143 -25.77 20.81 -15.11
CA PRO A 143 -27.06 20.14 -14.86
C PRO A 143 -27.10 18.69 -15.38
N GLY A 144 -27.79 17.83 -14.63
CA GLY A 144 -27.87 16.37 -14.83
C GLY A 144 -27.36 15.54 -13.65
N THR A 145 -27.03 16.21 -12.52
CA THR A 145 -26.61 15.71 -11.19
C THR A 145 -26.17 14.25 -11.18
N LEU A 146 -25.06 13.97 -11.88
CA LEU A 146 -24.32 12.75 -11.64
C LEU A 146 -23.78 12.83 -10.21
N THR A 147 -24.04 11.77 -9.47
CA THR A 147 -23.50 11.56 -8.14
C THR A 147 -22.71 10.26 -8.16
N GLY A 148 -21.78 10.16 -7.23
CA GLY A 148 -21.03 8.94 -7.03
C GLY A 148 -20.38 8.94 -5.65
N VAL A 149 -19.57 7.92 -5.43
CA VAL A 149 -18.78 7.77 -4.21
C VAL A 149 -17.34 7.59 -4.64
N ALA A 150 -16.44 8.36 -4.02
CA ALA A 150 -15.02 8.11 -4.05
C ALA A 150 -14.68 7.23 -2.85
N GLN A 151 -14.22 6.00 -3.11
CA GLN A 151 -13.74 5.09 -2.07
C GLN A 151 -12.22 5.25 -1.93
N LEU A 152 -11.75 5.35 -0.70
CA LEU A 152 -10.35 5.45 -0.33
C LEU A 152 -10.02 4.37 0.68
N ASP A 153 -9.03 3.55 0.35
CA ASP A 153 -8.58 2.43 1.18
C ASP A 153 -7.20 2.76 1.75
N PHE A 154 -7.11 2.85 3.07
CA PHE A 154 -5.88 3.17 3.79
C PHE A 154 -5.30 1.89 4.38
N ALA A 155 -4.13 1.49 3.91
CA ALA A 155 -3.30 0.50 4.59
C ALA A 155 -2.22 1.24 5.41
N ARG A 156 -1.92 0.76 6.62
CA ARG A 156 -0.91 1.34 7.52
C ARG A 156 0.11 0.27 7.90
N ASP A 157 1.31 0.71 8.24
CA ASP A 157 2.42 -0.14 8.71
C ASP A 157 2.86 -1.25 7.74
N GLU A 158 2.45 -1.14 6.47
CA GLU A 158 2.88 -2.07 5.43
C GLU A 158 4.24 -1.67 4.86
N LEU A 159 5.23 -2.53 5.08
CA LEU A 159 6.53 -2.38 4.45
C LEU A 159 6.42 -2.64 2.95
N LEU A 160 6.57 -1.58 2.17
CA LEU A 160 6.61 -1.70 0.71
C LEU A 160 7.84 -2.50 0.27
N PRO A 161 7.67 -3.55 -0.56
CA PRO A 161 8.79 -4.36 -1.08
C PRO A 161 9.85 -3.56 -1.86
N GLU A 162 9.45 -2.41 -2.42
CA GLU A 162 10.29 -1.42 -3.11
C GLU A 162 9.82 -0.01 -2.73
N PRO A 163 10.72 1.00 -2.73
CA PRO A 163 10.34 2.38 -2.45
C PRO A 163 9.31 2.91 -3.48
N PRO A 164 8.41 3.82 -3.08
CA PRO A 164 7.44 4.40 -4.00
C PRO A 164 8.12 5.26 -5.07
N VAL A 165 7.48 5.35 -6.23
CA VAL A 165 7.95 6.13 -7.38
C VAL A 165 7.00 7.29 -7.68
N TRP A 166 7.53 8.36 -8.25
CA TRP A 166 6.69 9.44 -8.77
C TRP A 166 6.03 9.04 -10.08
N THR A 167 4.70 9.07 -10.10
CA THR A 167 3.86 8.83 -11.28
C THR A 167 3.05 10.08 -11.60
N LEU A 168 3.09 10.50 -12.86
CA LEU A 168 2.27 11.59 -13.38
C LEU A 168 0.87 11.06 -13.74
N VAL A 169 -0.10 11.26 -12.87
CA VAL A 169 -1.48 10.79 -13.06
C VAL A 169 -2.24 11.79 -13.95
N PRO A 170 -2.78 11.36 -15.11
CA PRO A 170 -3.51 12.25 -16.00
C PRO A 170 -4.81 12.74 -15.36
N ARG A 171 -5.22 13.97 -15.70
CA ARG A 171 -6.50 14.55 -15.30
C ARG A 171 -7.48 14.50 -16.47
N ILE A 172 -8.78 14.37 -16.18
CA ILE A 172 -9.85 14.40 -17.21
C ILE A 172 -10.01 15.79 -17.84
N THR A 173 -9.50 16.83 -17.19
CA THR A 173 -9.46 18.20 -17.69
C THR A 173 -8.17 18.48 -18.45
N ASP A 174 -8.11 19.55 -19.24
CA ASP A 174 -6.89 20.06 -19.91
C ASP A 174 -5.79 20.58 -18.96
N ARG A 175 -5.86 20.24 -17.67
CA ARG A 175 -4.83 20.58 -16.68
C ARG A 175 -3.65 19.60 -16.78
N PRO A 176 -2.43 20.06 -16.45
CA PRO A 176 -1.26 19.18 -16.36
C PRO A 176 -1.51 17.96 -15.46
N PRO A 177 -0.86 16.81 -15.68
CA PRO A 177 -1.01 15.66 -14.78
C PRO A 177 -0.61 16.00 -13.34
N THR A 178 -1.16 15.26 -12.37
CA THR A 178 -0.82 15.40 -10.96
C THR A 178 0.32 14.42 -10.61
N PRO A 179 1.48 14.89 -10.11
CA PRO A 179 2.50 14.00 -9.60
C PRO A 179 2.03 13.36 -8.28
N VAL A 180 2.04 12.03 -8.22
CA VAL A 180 1.64 11.24 -7.05
C VAL A 180 2.69 10.16 -6.80
N ARG A 181 3.03 9.90 -5.53
CA ARG A 181 3.85 8.74 -5.16
C ARG A 181 3.00 7.47 -5.22
N THR A 182 3.44 6.49 -5.97
CA THR A 182 2.71 5.24 -6.21
C THR A 182 3.65 4.05 -6.10
N ALA A 183 3.09 2.83 -6.06
CA ALA A 183 3.86 1.64 -6.38
C ALA A 183 4.45 1.74 -7.80
N SER A 184 5.60 1.07 -8.02
CA SER A 184 6.20 0.94 -9.34
C SER A 184 5.33 0.04 -10.23
N ARG A 185 5.47 0.14 -11.56
CA ARG A 185 4.79 -0.79 -12.49
C ARG A 185 5.10 -2.26 -12.18
N ALA A 186 6.34 -2.53 -11.77
CA ALA A 186 6.80 -3.86 -11.42
C ALA A 186 6.15 -4.36 -10.13
N LEU A 187 6.11 -3.52 -9.09
CA LEU A 187 5.45 -3.84 -7.82
C LEU A 187 3.94 -4.02 -8.01
N SER A 188 3.28 -3.15 -8.77
CA SER A 188 1.86 -3.33 -9.11
C SER A 188 1.61 -4.64 -9.86
N LEU A 189 2.47 -5.03 -10.81
CA LEU A 189 2.34 -6.32 -11.48
C LEU A 189 2.50 -7.50 -10.50
N ALA A 190 3.49 -7.44 -9.60
CA ALA A 190 3.69 -8.46 -8.59
C ALA A 190 2.47 -8.62 -7.67
N TRP A 191 1.86 -7.51 -7.23
CA TRP A 191 0.62 -7.54 -6.45
C TRP A 191 -0.57 -8.08 -7.23
N LYS A 192 -0.73 -7.72 -8.52
CA LYS A 192 -1.80 -8.32 -9.34
C LYS A 192 -1.63 -9.83 -9.46
N LEU A 193 -0.41 -10.33 -9.68
CA LEU A 193 -0.15 -11.78 -9.71
C LEU A 193 -0.47 -12.44 -8.38
N ARG A 194 -0.15 -11.77 -7.27
CA ARG A 194 -0.50 -12.24 -5.94
C ARG A 194 -2.00 -12.30 -5.71
N TRP A 195 -2.75 -11.24 -6.01
CA TRP A 195 -4.20 -11.24 -5.86
C TRP A 195 -4.85 -12.32 -6.72
N LEU A 196 -4.41 -12.45 -7.98
CA LEU A 196 -4.88 -13.54 -8.85
C LEU A 196 -4.61 -14.91 -8.25
N HIS A 197 -3.40 -15.16 -7.74
CA HIS A 197 -3.04 -16.42 -7.11
C HIS A 197 -3.87 -16.67 -5.83
N THR A 198 -3.90 -15.70 -4.90
CA THR A 198 -4.61 -15.81 -3.63
C THR A 198 -6.12 -15.99 -3.85
N ASP A 199 -6.75 -15.23 -4.73
CA ASP A 199 -8.18 -15.36 -5.00
C ASP A 199 -8.50 -16.69 -5.71
N ALA A 200 -7.69 -17.11 -6.67
CA ALA A 200 -7.88 -18.40 -7.34
C ALA A 200 -7.73 -19.57 -6.36
N THR A 201 -6.77 -19.52 -5.43
CA THR A 201 -6.54 -20.59 -4.46
C THR A 201 -7.53 -20.56 -3.29
N ALA A 202 -7.83 -19.39 -2.73
CA ALA A 202 -8.65 -19.27 -1.52
C ALA A 202 -10.15 -19.16 -1.82
N GLN A 203 -10.52 -18.46 -2.89
CA GLN A 203 -11.92 -18.19 -3.25
C GLN A 203 -12.36 -19.03 -4.48
N GLY A 204 -11.45 -19.79 -5.08
CA GLY A 204 -11.71 -20.64 -6.24
C GLY A 204 -11.86 -19.86 -7.56
N ARG A 205 -11.78 -18.52 -7.54
CA ARG A 205 -11.98 -17.68 -8.72
C ARG A 205 -11.37 -16.30 -8.52
N ALA A 206 -10.52 -15.90 -9.46
CA ALA A 206 -9.88 -14.59 -9.47
C ALA A 206 -10.68 -13.55 -10.27
N GLN A 207 -10.38 -12.28 -10.03
CA GLN A 207 -11.10 -11.15 -10.63
C GLN A 207 -10.56 -10.80 -12.03
N GLY A 208 -11.46 -10.65 -13.01
CA GLY A 208 -11.09 -10.31 -14.39
C GLY A 208 -10.35 -8.98 -14.54
N LYS A 209 -10.67 -7.98 -13.69
CA LYS A 209 -9.96 -6.69 -13.67
C LYS A 209 -8.47 -6.84 -13.36
N ASP A 210 -8.11 -7.79 -12.48
CA ASP A 210 -6.74 -7.99 -12.03
C ASP A 210 -5.94 -8.76 -13.09
N LEU A 211 -6.56 -9.71 -13.79
CA LEU A 211 -5.95 -10.36 -14.96
C LEU A 211 -5.72 -9.35 -16.09
N TYR A 212 -6.72 -8.50 -16.35
CA TYR A 212 -6.62 -7.46 -17.38
C TYR A 212 -5.47 -6.50 -17.11
N ASP A 213 -5.40 -5.93 -15.90
CA ASP A 213 -4.35 -5.01 -15.49
C ASP A 213 -2.96 -5.70 -15.50
N ALA A 214 -2.87 -6.95 -15.03
CA ALA A 214 -1.64 -7.74 -15.06
C ALA A 214 -1.09 -7.96 -16.48
N VAL A 215 -1.95 -8.28 -17.45
CA VAL A 215 -1.55 -8.45 -18.85
C VAL A 215 -0.99 -7.15 -19.41
N LEU A 216 -1.68 -6.02 -19.21
CA LEU A 216 -1.20 -4.72 -19.70
C LEU A 216 0.14 -4.33 -19.08
N LEU A 217 0.33 -4.60 -17.79
CA LEU A 217 1.60 -4.35 -17.12
C LEU A 217 2.70 -5.28 -17.62
N ALA A 218 2.42 -6.57 -17.80
CA ALA A 218 3.41 -7.57 -18.24
C ALA A 218 3.84 -7.38 -19.70
N GLU A 219 2.94 -6.97 -20.58
CA GLU A 219 3.25 -6.70 -22.00
C GLU A 219 3.93 -5.34 -22.21
N SER A 220 3.85 -4.43 -21.24
CA SER A 220 4.48 -3.11 -21.37
C SER A 220 6.02 -3.23 -21.34
N PRO A 221 6.74 -2.71 -22.35
CA PRO A 221 8.21 -2.77 -22.38
C PRO A 221 8.86 -1.94 -21.27
N ARG A 222 8.10 -1.05 -20.60
CA ARG A 222 8.55 -0.22 -19.48
C ARG A 222 8.42 -0.88 -18.11
N THR A 223 7.79 -2.05 -18.04
CA THR A 223 7.68 -2.82 -16.80
C THR A 223 8.86 -3.77 -16.74
N HIS A 224 9.63 -3.76 -15.66
CA HIS A 224 10.73 -4.69 -15.42
C HIS A 224 10.48 -5.43 -14.11
N LEU A 225 9.83 -6.60 -14.20
CA LEU A 225 9.57 -7.46 -13.04
C LEU A 225 10.80 -8.32 -12.77
N SER A 226 11.49 -8.09 -11.65
CA SER A 226 12.61 -8.95 -11.25
C SER A 226 12.11 -10.19 -10.52
N GLY A 227 12.79 -11.33 -10.71
CA GLY A 227 12.50 -12.55 -9.94
C GLY A 227 12.66 -12.36 -8.42
N ARG A 228 13.55 -11.45 -8.00
CA ARG A 228 13.71 -11.08 -6.59
C ARG A 228 12.46 -10.39 -6.03
N LEU A 229 11.91 -9.43 -6.76
CA LEU A 229 10.68 -8.74 -6.36
C LEU A 229 9.51 -9.72 -6.31
N LEU A 230 9.37 -10.53 -7.36
CA LEU A 230 8.30 -11.52 -7.43
C LEU A 230 8.39 -12.52 -6.27
N ARG A 231 9.59 -13.05 -5.96
CA ARG A 231 9.78 -13.94 -4.81
C ARG A 231 9.47 -13.26 -3.48
N ARG A 232 9.80 -11.98 -3.33
CA ARG A 232 9.49 -11.21 -2.12
C ARG A 232 7.98 -11.02 -1.92
N VAL A 233 7.22 -10.87 -3.00
CA VAL A 233 5.77 -10.57 -2.94
C VAL A 233 4.92 -11.84 -2.94
N LEU A 234 5.32 -12.87 -3.68
CA LEU A 234 4.49 -14.05 -3.94
C LEU A 234 5.13 -15.37 -3.47
N GLY A 235 6.40 -15.35 -3.08
CA GLY A 235 7.17 -16.57 -2.86
C GLY A 235 7.55 -17.28 -4.16
N GLU A 236 7.66 -18.60 -4.11
CA GLU A 236 7.95 -19.41 -5.30
C GLU A 236 6.75 -19.37 -6.27
N PHE A 237 7.01 -19.01 -7.53
CA PHE A 237 5.98 -18.81 -8.54
C PHE A 237 6.44 -19.30 -9.91
N GLU A 238 5.57 -20.09 -10.56
CA GLU A 238 5.79 -20.62 -11.90
C GLU A 238 4.81 -19.98 -12.90
N PRO A 239 5.27 -19.32 -13.98
CA PRO A 239 4.39 -18.67 -14.96
C PRO A 239 3.31 -19.59 -15.57
N ALA A 240 3.56 -20.89 -15.63
CA ALA A 240 2.60 -21.88 -16.14
C ALA A 240 1.29 -21.91 -15.31
N THR A 241 1.37 -21.62 -14.01
CA THR A 241 0.23 -21.63 -13.08
C THR A 241 -0.89 -20.67 -13.49
N VAL A 242 -0.53 -19.57 -14.15
CA VAL A 242 -1.45 -18.53 -14.61
C VAL A 242 -2.58 -19.09 -15.49
N THR A 243 -2.29 -20.13 -16.27
CA THR A 243 -3.28 -20.73 -17.17
C THR A 243 -4.29 -21.64 -16.48
N GLY A 244 -4.00 -22.04 -15.23
CA GLY A 244 -4.88 -22.85 -14.40
C GLY A 244 -5.83 -22.05 -13.52
N TRP A 245 -5.71 -20.72 -13.47
CA TRP A 245 -6.61 -19.89 -12.67
C TRP A 245 -7.98 -19.77 -13.33
N GLU A 246 -9.03 -20.07 -12.56
CA GLU A 246 -10.39 -19.70 -12.91
C GLU A 246 -10.58 -18.20 -12.71
N VAL A 247 -11.07 -17.50 -13.73
CA VAL A 247 -11.17 -16.04 -13.72
C VAL A 247 -12.60 -15.62 -14.08
N GLU A 248 -13.19 -14.77 -13.24
CA GLU A 248 -14.45 -14.13 -13.56
C GLU A 248 -14.27 -13.13 -14.70
N TRP A 249 -14.70 -13.53 -15.90
CA TRP A 249 -14.48 -12.79 -17.13
C TRP A 249 -15.80 -12.40 -17.80
N THR A 250 -16.43 -11.36 -17.26
CA THR A 250 -17.76 -10.90 -17.65
C THR A 250 -17.76 -9.41 -18.03
N GLY A 251 -18.93 -8.87 -18.39
CA GLY A 251 -19.11 -7.44 -18.63
C GLY A 251 -18.25 -6.88 -19.77
N GLU A 252 -17.48 -5.84 -19.48
CA GLU A 252 -16.62 -5.17 -20.47
C GLU A 252 -15.46 -6.04 -20.96
N PHE A 253 -14.99 -6.99 -20.15
CA PHE A 253 -13.84 -7.84 -20.47
C PHE A 253 -14.18 -8.91 -21.52
N ALA A 254 -15.40 -9.45 -21.48
CA ALA A 254 -15.89 -10.43 -22.45
C ALA A 254 -15.90 -9.90 -23.90
N ARG A 255 -15.99 -8.57 -24.09
CA ARG A 255 -15.90 -7.93 -25.42
C ARG A 255 -14.47 -7.87 -25.96
N ARG A 256 -13.47 -8.13 -25.12
CA ARG A 256 -12.03 -8.06 -25.43
C ARG A 256 -11.40 -9.45 -25.64
N GLY A 257 -12.22 -10.50 -25.73
CA GLY A 257 -11.80 -11.90 -25.84
C GLY A 257 -12.19 -12.73 -24.62
N THR A 258 -11.53 -13.86 -24.45
CA THR A 258 -11.82 -14.85 -23.40
C THR A 258 -10.77 -14.83 -22.28
N ALA A 259 -11.17 -15.26 -21.08
CA ALA A 259 -10.24 -15.44 -19.95
C ALA A 259 -9.01 -16.27 -20.34
N ARG A 260 -9.22 -17.38 -21.07
CA ARG A 260 -8.14 -18.28 -21.51
C ARG A 260 -7.13 -17.60 -22.43
N GLU A 261 -7.61 -16.76 -23.36
CA GLU A 261 -6.71 -15.99 -24.25
C GLU A 261 -5.86 -15.00 -23.46
N TRP A 262 -6.46 -14.32 -22.48
CA TRP A 262 -5.77 -13.34 -21.64
C TRP A 262 -4.80 -13.99 -20.66
N SER A 263 -5.16 -15.11 -20.02
CA SER A 263 -4.21 -15.91 -19.21
C SER A 263 -3.05 -16.43 -20.08
N GLY A 264 -3.32 -16.84 -21.32
CA GLY A 264 -2.30 -17.24 -22.27
C GLY A 264 -1.35 -16.11 -22.66
N ARG A 265 -1.85 -14.87 -22.78
CA ARG A 265 -1.02 -13.68 -22.99
C ARG A 265 -0.15 -13.37 -21.78
N LEU A 266 -0.74 -13.40 -20.58
CA LEU A 266 0.01 -13.18 -19.34
C LEU A 266 1.16 -14.19 -19.19
N ARG A 267 0.87 -15.49 -19.40
CA ARG A 267 1.91 -16.53 -19.38
C ARG A 267 3.06 -16.22 -20.34
N ARG A 268 2.77 -15.94 -21.61
CA ARG A 268 3.80 -15.62 -22.62
C ARG A 268 4.62 -14.37 -22.24
N ALA A 269 3.95 -13.34 -21.74
CA ALA A 269 4.61 -12.11 -21.33
C ALA A 269 5.56 -12.34 -20.14
N LEU A 270 5.17 -13.19 -19.19
CA LEU A 270 6.02 -13.58 -18.07
C LEU A 270 7.18 -14.47 -18.53
N GLU A 271 6.93 -15.51 -19.32
CA GLU A 271 7.96 -16.41 -19.88
C GLU A 271 9.02 -15.67 -20.71
N SER A 272 8.64 -14.60 -21.41
CA SER A 272 9.63 -13.79 -22.16
C SER A 272 10.60 -12.99 -21.27
N ARG A 273 10.37 -12.98 -19.96
CA ARG A 273 11.08 -12.15 -18.97
C ARG A 273 11.79 -12.97 -17.88
N PHE A 274 11.55 -14.28 -17.84
CA PHE A 274 12.16 -15.23 -16.90
C PHE A 274 13.00 -16.26 -17.65
#